data_AF-A0A533S4J4-F1
#
_entry.id   AF-A0A533S4J4-F1
#
_cell.length_a   1.000
_cell.length_b   1.000
_cell.length_c   1.000
_cell.angle_alpha   90.00
_cell.angle_beta   90.00
_cell.angle_gamma   90.00
#
_symmetry.space_group_name_H-M   'P 1'
#
loop_
_entity.id
_entity.type
_entity.pdbx_description
1 polymer ?
#
loop_
_entity_poly.entity_id
_entity_poly.type
_entity_poly.pdbx_seq_one_letter_code
_entity_poly.pdbx_strand_id
1 'polypeptide(L)' 'MRTIRASELGTFQYCRRAWWYQRQGVPSENQMELAGGSEFHREHGRRVLTGRLARLLSWLLLGLALALAVAALASGWMG' A
#
# COMPACT_ATOMS: atom_id res chain seq x y z
N MET A 1 5.26 23.74 19.27
CA MET A 1 4.05 23.61 18.42
C MET A 1 3.78 22.12 18.20
N ARG A 2 2.52 21.68 18.16
CA ARG A 2 2.19 20.26 17.91
C ARG A 2 2.03 20.03 16.41
N THR A 3 2.58 18.93 15.89
CA THR A 3 2.33 18.45 14.52
C THR A 3 0.86 18.07 14.35
N ILE A 4 0.20 18.65 13.34
CA ILE A 4 -1.19 18.34 12.96
C ILE A 4 -1.15 17.32 11.82
N ARG A 5 -1.95 16.25 11.90
CA ARG A 5 -2.05 15.26 10.82
C ARG A 5 -2.88 15.81 9.67
N ALA A 6 -2.63 15.36 8.44
CA ALA A 6 -3.44 15.75 7.29
C ALA A 6 -4.94 15.43 7.47
N SER A 7 -5.27 14.30 8.12
CA SER A 7 -6.65 13.93 8.43
C SER A 7 -7.36 14.91 9.36
N GLU A 8 -6.63 15.56 10.28
CA GLU A 8 -7.18 16.57 11.16
C GLU A 8 -7.62 17.83 10.39
N LEU A 9 -6.93 18.18 9.30
CA LEU A 9 -7.30 19.30 8.43
C LEU A 9 -8.65 19.06 7.75
N GLY A 10 -8.91 17.81 7.34
CA GLY A 10 -10.20 17.40 6.79
C GLY A 10 -11.32 17.56 7.82
N THR A 11 -11.13 17.07 9.04
CA THR A 11 -12.12 17.23 10.12
C THR A 11 -12.32 18.69 10.48
N PHE A 12 -11.27 19.50 10.55
CA PHE A 12 -11.38 20.93 10.86
C PHE A 12 -12.19 21.70 9.80
N GLN A 13 -11.91 21.44 8.52
CA GLN A 13 -12.64 22.06 7.39
C GLN A 13 -14.11 21.65 7.37
N TYR A 14 -14.41 20.38 7.65
CA TYR A 14 -15.78 19.90 7.75
C TYR A 14 -16.52 20.47 8.98
N CYS A 15 -15.93 20.34 10.17
CA CYS A 15 -16.50 20.82 11.42
C CYS A 15 -15.42 21.08 12.48
N ARG A 16 -15.17 22.37 12.76
CA ARG A 16 -14.22 22.82 13.79
C ARG A 16 -14.52 22.27 15.18
N ARG A 17 -15.80 22.12 15.54
CA ARG A 17 -16.23 21.55 16.83
C ARG A 17 -15.88 20.06 16.93
N ALA A 18 -16.12 19.29 15.88
CA ALA A 18 -15.76 17.88 15.83
C ALA A 18 -14.23 17.70 15.94
N TRP A 19 -13.46 18.53 15.25
CA TRP A 19 -12.00 18.55 15.40
C TRP A 19 -11.56 18.90 16.82
N TRP A 20 -12.21 19.87 17.48
CA TRP A 20 -11.94 20.17 18.88
C TRP A 20 -12.24 18.98 19.80
N TYR A 21 -13.37 18.30 19.62
CA TYR A 21 -13.68 17.08 20.40
C TYR A 21 -12.67 15.96 20.19
N GLN A 22 -12.23 15.71 18.96
CA GLN A 22 -11.15 14.77 18.68
C GLN A 22 -9.86 15.15 19.43
N ARG A 23 -9.53 16.44 19.51
CA ARG A 23 -8.37 16.93 20.28
C ARG A 23 -8.51 16.71 21.79
N GLN A 24 -9.73 16.69 22.31
CA GLN A 24 -10.02 16.36 23.70
C GLN A 24 -10.05 14.83 23.94
N GLY A 25 -9.80 14.01 22.92
CA GLY A 25 -9.86 12.56 23.02
C GLY A 25 -11.28 11.98 22.99
N VAL A 26 -12.28 12.79 22.64
CA VAL A 26 -13.65 12.30 22.49
C VAL A 26 -13.72 11.40 21.26
N PRO A 27 -14.15 10.14 21.40
CA PRO A 27 -14.25 9.22 20.28
C PRO A 27 -15.33 9.69 19.29
N SER A 28 -15.15 9.32 18.02
CA SER A 28 -16.23 9.46 17.04
C SER A 28 -17.38 8.54 17.43
N GLU A 29 -18.62 8.92 17.12
CA GLU A 29 -19.74 7.96 17.19
C GLU A 29 -19.63 6.92 16.07
N ASN A 30 -18.95 7.27 14.97
CA ASN A 30 -18.80 6.45 13.78
C ASN A 30 -17.67 5.40 13.89
N GLN A 31 -17.54 4.73 15.03
CA GLN A 31 -16.44 3.79 15.27
C GLN A 31 -16.52 2.56 14.36
N MET A 32 -17.73 2.10 14.05
CA MET A 32 -17.92 0.90 13.23
C MET A 32 -17.43 1.09 11.80
N GLU A 33 -17.77 2.20 11.15
CA GLU A 33 -17.28 2.46 9.78
C GLU A 33 -15.78 2.73 9.76
N LEU A 34 -15.23 3.40 10.78
CA LEU A 34 -13.77 3.61 10.89
C LEU A 34 -13.01 2.28 11.02
N ALA A 35 -13.54 1.35 11.82
CA ALA A 35 -12.97 0.01 11.95
C ALA A 35 -13.08 -0.77 10.63
N GLY A 36 -14.24 -0.75 9.98
CA GLY A 36 -14.46 -1.39 8.69
C GLY A 36 -13.53 -0.85 7.60
N GLY A 37 -13.39 0.48 7.50
CA GLY A 37 -12.45 1.10 6.56
C GLY A 37 -11.00 0.72 6.83
N SER A 38 -10.60 0.65 8.09
CA SER A 38 -9.24 0.23 8.48
C SER A 38 -8.96 -1.23 8.10
N GLU A 39 -9.93 -2.12 8.31
CA GLU A 39 -9.83 -3.52 7.91
C GLU A 39 -9.75 -3.67 6.38
N PHE A 40 -10.62 -2.96 5.65
CA PHE A 40 -10.59 -2.94 4.19
C PHE A 40 -9.23 -2.48 3.65
N HIS A 41 -8.67 -1.38 4.19
CA HIS A 41 -7.35 -0.89 3.78
C HIS A 41 -6.24 -1.90 4.08
N ARG A 42 -6.31 -2.60 5.22
CA ARG A 42 -5.34 -3.65 5.58
C ARG A 42 -5.39 -4.81 4.60
N GLU A 43 -6.59 -5.28 4.25
CA GLU A 43 -6.77 -6.36 3.28
C GLU A 43 -6.26 -5.93 1.89
N HIS A 44 -6.66 -4.74 1.43
CA HIS A 44 -6.20 -4.19 0.16
C HIS A 44 -4.67 -4.06 0.14
N GLY A 45 -4.06 -3.55 1.21
CA GLY A 45 -2.61 -3.45 1.34
C GLY A 45 -1.91 -4.80 1.19
N ARG A 46 -2.48 -5.86 1.76
CA ARG A 46 -1.96 -7.23 1.60
C ARG A 46 -2.01 -7.69 0.14
N ARG A 47 -3.12 -7.42 -0.56
CA ARG A 47 -3.28 -7.74 -2.00
C ARG A 47 -2.29 -6.94 -2.88
N VAL A 48 -2.04 -5.68 -2.56
CA VAL A 48 -1.04 -4.85 -3.24
C VAL A 48 0.36 -5.41 -3.03
N LEU A 49 0.72 -5.77 -1.79
CA LEU A 49 2.03 -6.33 -1.48
C LEU A 49 2.26 -7.65 -2.23
N THR A 50 1.30 -8.58 -2.18
CA THR A 50 1.42 -9.85 -2.90
C THR A 50 1.52 -9.64 -4.40
N GLY A 51 0.74 -8.71 -4.97
CA GLY A 51 0.84 -8.33 -6.39
C GLY A 51 2.21 -7.76 -6.77
N ARG A 52 2.81 -6.92 -5.92
CA ARG A 52 4.16 -6.38 -6.14
C ARG A 52 5.24 -7.47 -6.09
N LEU A 53 5.14 -8.39 -5.13
CA LEU A 53 6.07 -9.52 -5.01
C LEU A 53 5.94 -10.48 -6.20
N ALA A 54 4.72 -10.80 -6.62
CA ALA A 54 4.47 -11.63 -7.81
C ALA A 54 5.07 -10.98 -9.06
N ARG A 55 4.85 -9.67 -9.26
CA ARG A 55 5.44 -8.94 -10.39
C ARG A 55 6.96 -8.94 -10.36
N LEU A 56 7.58 -8.77 -9.20
CA LEU A 56 9.04 -8.85 -9.05
C LEU A 56 9.54 -10.25 -9.45
N LEU A 57 8.90 -11.30 -8.94
CA LEU A 57 9.24 -12.68 -9.27
C LEU A 57 9.10 -12.96 -10.77
N SER A 58 8.04 -12.46 -11.42
CA SER A 58 7.85 -12.60 -12.87
C SER A 58 9.00 -11.97 -13.66
N TRP A 59 9.46 -10.78 -13.28
CA TRP A 59 10.59 -10.13 -13.94
C TRP A 59 11.90 -10.88 -13.74
N LEU A 60 12.14 -11.44 -12.54
CA LEU A 60 13.33 -12.26 -12.28
C LEU A 60 13.32 -13.55 -13.11
N LEU A 61 12.18 -14.25 -13.17
CA LEU A 61 12.02 -15.47 -13.97
C LEU A 61 12.18 -15.19 -15.46
N LEU A 62 11.60 -14.08 -15.96
CA LEU A 62 11.78 -13.67 -17.35
C LEU A 62 13.25 -13.37 -17.66
N GLY A 63 13.92 -12.61 -16.79
CA GLY A 63 15.35 -12.32 -16.93
C GLY A 63 16.21 -13.57 -16.97
N LEU A 64 15.93 -14.54 -16.08
CA LEU A 64 16.61 -15.84 -16.07
C LEU A 64 16.37 -16.63 -17.36
N ALA A 65 15.12 -16.71 -17.83
CA ALA A 65 14.78 -17.41 -19.07
C ALA A 65 15.50 -16.80 -20.28
N LEU A 66 15.56 -15.47 -20.38
CA LEU A 66 16.28 -14.77 -21.43
C LEU A 66 17.80 -15.02 -21.34
N ALA A 67 18.38 -15.00 -20.15
CA ALA A 67 19.80 -15.30 -19.96
C ALA A 67 20.16 -16.73 -20.40
N LEU A 68 19.31 -17.71 -20.04
CA LEU A 68 19.48 -19.09 -20.47
C LEU A 68 19.33 -19.25 -21.99
N ALA A 69 18.35 -18.58 -22.60
CA ALA A 69 18.17 -18.61 -24.04
C ALA A 69 19.38 -18.03 -24.78
N VAL A 70 19.93 -16.91 -24.31
CA VAL A 70 21.16 -16.31 -24.86
C VAL A 70 22.34 -17.26 -24.70
N ALA A 71 22.53 -17.87 -23.52
CA ALA A 71 23.62 -18.82 -23.28
C ALA A 71 23.53 -20.05 -24.19
N ALA A 72 22.32 -20.61 -24.36
CA ALA A 72 22.09 -21.76 -25.23
C ALA A 72 22.39 -21.42 -26.69
N LEU A 73 21.91 -20.29 -27.20
CA LEU A 73 22.23 -19.83 -28.54
C LEU A 73 23.73 -19.61 -28.71
N ALA A 74 24.39 -18.89 -27.79
CA ALA A 74 25.83 -18.67 -27.86
C ALA A 74 26.63 -20.00 -27.91
N SER A 75 26.25 -21.00 -27.10
CA SER A 75 26.90 -22.31 -27.13
C SER A 75 26.70 -23.08 -28.44
N GLY A 76 25.52 -22.95 -29.08
CA GLY A 76 25.23 -23.58 -30.37
C GLY A 76 25.90 -22.90 -31.56
N TRP A 77 26.24 -21.60 -31.45
CA TRP A 77 27.01 -20.87 -32.46
C TRP A 77 28.53 -21.14 -32.39
N MET A 78 29.02 -21.64 -31.25
CA MET A 78 30.44 -21.94 -31.01
C MET A 78 30.81 -23.41 -31.24
N GLY A 79 29.83 -24.28 -31.53
CA GLY A 79 30.02 -25.71 -31.78
C GLY A 79 29.86 -26.12 -33.23
#